data_AF-X1JMP1-F1
#
_entry.id   AF-X1JMP1-F1
#
_cell.length_a   1.000
_cell.length_b   1.000
_cell.length_c   1.000
_cell.angle_alpha   90.00
_cell.angle_beta   90.00
_cell.angle_gamma   90.00
#
_symmetry.space_group_name_H-M   'P 1'
#
loop_
_entity.id
_entity.type
_entity.pdbx_description
1 polymer ?
#
loop_
_entity_poly.entity_id
_entity_poly.type
_entity_poly.pdbx_seq_one_letter_code
_entity_poly.pdbx_strand_id
1 'polypeptide(L)'
;YVNGAAAIAVLRNGPGLAGNPRGWLHIKEYAQRIKPKPYRGLQYESSICIDGRVRADTYVDTEPNRVPRKDLQPRHLWSTVFPSWQSENAANVKRSPYKAKGDGVTDDTVALQKAIDTSETVFLPKGIYRVTRTIRLRPDTKIIGIGKAFSILAVRGAEGYFTDNADPRPVLETADTKYGQTVMAFCGIYVPYEVPGAYALKWCSGRDSICRDVGYMLMPAVGYGARIPGHAPRITPFVKVCGNGGGKWYNFELGKGLADPGYRQILVEGTSE
;
A
#
# COMPACT_ATOMS: atom_id res chain seq x y z
N TYR A 1 -14.43 16.94 5.76
CA TYR A 1 -15.47 17.68 6.52
C TYR A 1 -14.81 18.46 7.62
N VAL A 2 -15.14 19.73 7.78
CA VAL A 2 -14.65 20.60 8.86
C VAL A 2 -15.82 21.45 9.36
N ASN A 3 -15.94 21.69 10.66
CA ASN A 3 -17.02 22.50 11.25
C ASN A 3 -16.46 23.75 11.92
N GLY A 4 -17.03 24.92 11.64
CA GLY A 4 -16.73 26.16 12.36
C GLY A 4 -15.33 26.75 12.13
N ALA A 5 -14.56 26.22 11.18
CA ALA A 5 -13.24 26.76 10.87
C ALA A 5 -13.33 28.01 10.00
N ALA A 6 -12.56 29.04 10.31
CA ALA A 6 -12.46 30.24 9.46
C ALA A 6 -11.59 30.02 8.21
N ALA A 7 -10.59 29.14 8.32
CA ALA A 7 -9.73 28.73 7.22
C ALA A 7 -9.47 27.22 7.32
N ILE A 8 -9.38 26.56 6.16
CA ILE A 8 -9.02 25.14 6.02
C ILE A 8 -7.54 25.00 5.67
N ALA A 9 -7.07 25.81 4.73
CA ALA A 9 -5.68 25.82 4.30
C ALA A 9 -5.16 27.25 4.31
N VAL A 10 -4.04 27.45 5.01
CA VAL A 10 -3.35 28.75 5.09
C VAL A 10 -1.97 28.55 4.49
N LEU A 11 -1.67 29.28 3.42
CA LEU A 11 -0.38 29.21 2.73
C LEU A 11 0.31 30.56 2.79
N ARG A 12 1.65 30.55 2.91
CA ARG A 12 2.43 31.79 2.91
C ARG A 12 2.25 32.57 1.60
N ASN A 13 2.12 31.86 0.48
CA ASN A 13 2.03 32.43 -0.87
C ASN A 13 0.84 31.80 -1.62
N GLY A 14 -0.32 32.44 -1.59
CA GLY A 14 -1.52 32.06 -2.36
C GLY A 14 -2.82 32.11 -1.57
N PRO A 15 -3.98 31.92 -2.22
CA PRO A 15 -5.29 32.20 -1.63
C PRO A 15 -5.66 31.26 -0.47
N GLY A 16 -5.10 30.05 -0.42
CA GLY A 16 -5.49 29.05 0.56
C GLY A 16 -6.90 28.53 0.31
N LEU A 17 -7.54 28.02 1.37
CA LEU A 17 -8.94 27.61 1.35
C LEU A 17 -9.66 28.20 2.55
N ALA A 18 -10.62 29.08 2.30
CA ALA A 18 -11.52 29.59 3.32
C ALA A 18 -12.37 28.48 3.92
N GLY A 19 -12.70 28.60 5.21
CA GLY A 19 -13.59 27.68 5.90
C GLY A 19 -15.03 28.17 5.95
N ASN A 20 -15.84 27.52 6.79
CA ASN A 20 -17.18 27.96 7.16
C ASN A 20 -17.23 28.21 8.68
N PRO A 21 -17.07 29.46 9.15
CA PRO A 21 -17.07 29.77 10.58
C PRO A 21 -18.37 29.46 11.31
N ARG A 22 -19.49 29.33 10.58
CA ARG A 22 -20.84 29.16 11.15
C ARG A 22 -21.44 27.78 10.88
N GLY A 23 -20.68 26.85 10.32
CA GLY A 23 -21.21 25.53 10.00
C GLY A 23 -20.21 24.59 9.38
N TRP A 24 -20.74 23.54 8.76
CA TRP A 24 -19.94 22.52 8.10
C TRP A 24 -19.40 23.01 6.75
N LEU A 25 -18.24 22.52 6.38
CA LEU A 25 -17.71 22.56 5.03
C LEU A 25 -17.30 21.13 4.64
N HIS A 26 -17.96 20.59 3.64
CA HIS A 26 -17.54 19.35 3.01
C HIS A 26 -16.56 19.69 1.90
N ILE A 27 -15.30 19.31 2.09
CA ILE A 27 -14.25 19.43 1.08
C ILE A 27 -14.23 18.09 0.35
N LYS A 28 -14.67 18.07 -0.90
CA LYS A 28 -14.62 16.88 -1.74
C LYS A 28 -13.21 16.75 -2.30
N GLU A 29 -12.71 17.81 -2.91
CA GLU A 29 -11.36 17.88 -3.44
C GLU A 29 -10.77 19.28 -3.24
N TYR A 30 -9.48 19.35 -2.93
CA TYR A 30 -8.74 20.60 -2.86
C TYR A 30 -7.30 20.36 -3.25
N ALA A 31 -6.81 21.10 -4.23
CA ALA A 31 -5.40 21.09 -4.60
C ALA A 31 -4.96 22.53 -4.88
N GLN A 32 -3.86 22.95 -4.26
CA GLN A 32 -3.23 24.23 -4.53
C GLN A 32 -1.78 24.02 -4.93
N ARG A 33 -1.38 24.68 -6.03
CA ARG A 33 0.01 24.76 -6.42
C ARG A 33 0.80 25.54 -5.38
N ILE A 34 1.90 24.96 -4.94
CA ILE A 34 2.90 25.64 -4.13
C ILE A 34 4.19 25.78 -4.93
N LYS A 35 4.93 26.85 -4.65
CA LYS A 35 6.29 27.05 -5.14
C LYS A 35 7.24 26.95 -3.96
N PRO A 36 7.79 25.75 -3.67
CA PRO A 36 8.75 25.57 -2.60
C PRO A 36 9.96 26.48 -2.79
N LYS A 37 10.70 26.72 -1.69
CA LYS A 37 11.99 27.39 -1.77
C LYS A 37 12.92 26.59 -2.69
N PRO A 38 13.78 27.26 -3.48
CA PRO A 38 14.82 26.58 -4.24
C PRO A 38 15.65 25.65 -3.34
N TYR A 39 16.02 24.48 -3.84
CA TYR A 39 16.90 23.56 -3.13
C TYR A 39 17.98 23.06 -4.08
N ARG A 40 19.25 23.21 -3.67
CA ARG A 40 20.45 22.86 -4.46
C ARG A 40 20.42 23.43 -5.90
N GLY A 41 20.04 24.70 -6.04
CA GLY A 41 19.96 25.39 -7.35
C GLY A 41 18.77 25.00 -8.21
N LEU A 42 17.92 24.06 -7.77
CA LEU A 42 16.72 23.64 -8.48
C LEU A 42 15.49 24.38 -7.93
N GLN A 43 14.67 24.93 -8.83
CA GLN A 43 13.35 25.44 -8.50
C GLN A 43 12.33 24.34 -8.75
N TYR A 44 11.68 23.89 -7.67
CA TYR A 44 10.60 22.93 -7.75
C TYR A 44 9.26 23.66 -7.89
N GLU A 45 8.31 23.05 -8.60
CA GLU A 45 6.92 23.49 -8.66
C GLU A 45 6.00 22.30 -8.44
N SER A 46 4.96 22.47 -7.61
CA SER A 46 3.95 21.45 -7.37
C SER A 46 2.76 21.67 -8.31
N SER A 47 2.85 21.20 -9.54
CA SER A 47 1.78 21.35 -10.53
C SER A 47 0.55 20.51 -10.18
N ILE A 48 -0.63 21.07 -10.44
CA ILE A 48 -1.89 20.31 -10.41
C ILE A 48 -2.09 19.73 -11.80
N CYS A 49 -2.30 18.41 -11.88
CA CYS A 49 -2.57 17.72 -13.14
C CYS A 49 -3.89 16.96 -13.02
N ILE A 50 -4.82 17.23 -13.92
CA ILE A 50 -6.11 16.53 -14.01
C ILE A 50 -6.21 15.99 -15.43
N ASP A 51 -6.41 14.68 -15.57
CA ASP A 51 -6.50 13.98 -16.86
C ASP A 51 -5.34 14.30 -17.84
N GLY A 52 -4.12 14.34 -17.30
CA GLY A 52 -2.90 14.62 -18.07
C GLY A 52 -2.69 16.11 -18.42
N ARG A 53 -3.60 17.00 -18.01
CA ARG A 53 -3.51 18.44 -18.27
C ARG A 53 -3.08 19.19 -17.01
N VAL A 54 -1.99 19.94 -17.12
CA VAL A 54 -1.52 20.83 -16.05
C VAL A 54 -2.46 22.03 -15.93
N ARG A 55 -2.90 22.32 -14.71
CA ARG A 55 -3.69 23.51 -14.38
C ARG A 55 -2.84 24.53 -13.61
N ALA A 56 -3.06 25.80 -13.92
CA ALA A 56 -2.41 26.91 -13.22
C ALA A 56 -3.17 27.32 -11.94
N ASP A 57 -4.48 27.14 -11.92
CA ASP A 57 -5.36 27.61 -10.86
C ASP A 57 -5.49 26.60 -9.72
N THR A 58 -5.80 27.10 -8.51
CA THR A 58 -6.22 26.25 -7.40
C THR A 58 -7.49 25.47 -7.78
N TYR A 59 -7.50 24.18 -7.48
CA TYR A 59 -8.66 23.33 -7.62
C TYR A 59 -9.41 23.24 -6.29
N VAL A 60 -10.70 23.58 -6.31
CA VAL A 60 -11.56 23.60 -5.12
C VAL A 60 -12.91 23.00 -5.50
N ASP A 61 -13.27 21.88 -4.88
CA ASP A 61 -14.63 21.34 -4.88
C ASP A 61 -15.10 21.21 -3.42
N THR A 62 -16.03 22.08 -3.03
CA THR A 62 -16.55 22.17 -1.67
C THR A 62 -18.05 22.37 -1.64
N GLU A 63 -18.69 21.86 -0.61
CA GLU A 63 -20.12 22.00 -0.36
C GLU A 63 -20.33 22.58 1.06
N PRO A 64 -20.73 23.86 1.18
CA PRO A 64 -20.97 24.48 2.48
C PRO A 64 -22.24 23.91 3.14
N ASN A 65 -22.27 23.93 4.46
CA ASN A 65 -23.36 23.45 5.33
C ASN A 65 -23.74 21.98 5.14
N ARG A 66 -22.90 21.20 4.43
CA ARG A 66 -23.09 19.76 4.29
C ARG A 66 -22.68 19.03 5.56
N VAL A 67 -23.67 18.65 6.35
CA VAL A 67 -23.48 17.86 7.58
C VAL A 67 -22.92 16.47 7.21
N PRO A 68 -21.84 16.00 7.87
CA PRO A 68 -21.32 14.66 7.65
C PRO A 68 -22.34 13.61 8.07
N ARG A 69 -22.26 12.42 7.47
CA ARG A 69 -23.03 11.27 7.95
C ARG A 69 -22.63 10.96 9.40
N LYS A 70 -23.61 10.55 10.22
CA LYS A 70 -23.38 10.18 11.63
C LYS A 70 -22.38 9.04 11.79
N ASP A 71 -22.31 8.14 10.80
CA ASP A 71 -21.44 6.97 10.76
C ASP A 71 -20.08 7.24 10.10
N LEU A 72 -19.72 8.49 9.78
CA LEU A 72 -18.49 8.79 9.05
C LEU A 72 -17.23 8.25 9.77
N GLN A 73 -17.05 8.60 11.05
CA GLN A 73 -15.89 8.14 11.81
C GLN A 73 -15.84 6.60 11.97
N PRO A 74 -16.89 5.91 12.47
CA PRO A 74 -16.81 4.45 12.65
C PRO A 74 -16.59 3.68 11.33
N ARG A 75 -16.98 4.24 10.17
CA ARG A 75 -16.66 3.67 8.86
C ARG A 75 -15.18 3.74 8.50
N HIS A 76 -14.45 4.71 9.04
CA HIS A 76 -13.03 4.95 8.75
C HIS A 76 -12.11 4.68 9.94
N LEU A 77 -12.61 4.12 11.03
CA LEU A 77 -11.79 3.66 12.14
C LEU A 77 -11.70 2.13 12.10
N TRP A 78 -10.56 1.60 12.50
CA TRP A 78 -10.39 0.19 12.79
C TRP A 78 -10.79 -0.09 14.24
N SER A 79 -11.08 -1.36 14.54
CA SER A 79 -11.39 -1.80 15.90
C SER A 79 -10.23 -1.50 16.86
N THR A 80 -10.55 -1.06 18.08
CA THR A 80 -9.55 -0.94 19.16
C THR A 80 -8.95 -2.29 19.52
N VAL A 81 -9.71 -3.38 19.32
CA VAL A 81 -9.22 -4.75 19.35
C VAL A 81 -8.66 -5.08 17.97
N PHE A 82 -7.39 -4.73 17.75
CA PHE A 82 -6.67 -4.97 16.50
C PHE A 82 -5.77 -6.21 16.62
N PRO A 83 -5.67 -7.08 15.60
CA PRO A 83 -4.82 -8.26 15.68
C PRO A 83 -3.34 -7.90 15.87
N SER A 84 -2.67 -8.65 16.72
CA SER A 84 -1.25 -8.49 17.05
C SER A 84 -0.60 -9.85 17.27
N TRP A 85 0.71 -9.87 17.51
CA TRP A 85 1.40 -11.09 17.90
C TRP A 85 0.98 -11.64 19.27
N GLN A 86 0.22 -10.87 20.05
CA GLN A 86 -0.36 -11.27 21.33
C GLN A 86 -1.81 -11.73 21.20
N SER A 87 -2.40 -11.66 20.00
CA SER A 87 -3.73 -12.22 19.77
C SER A 87 -3.76 -13.70 20.11
N GLU A 88 -4.87 -14.13 20.71
CA GLU A 88 -5.11 -15.53 20.99
C GLU A 88 -4.94 -16.35 19.70
N ASN A 89 -4.17 -17.44 19.77
CA ASN A 89 -3.86 -18.31 18.64
C ASN A 89 -3.07 -17.66 17.47
N ALA A 90 -2.38 -16.53 17.69
CA ALA A 90 -1.48 -15.97 16.69
C ALA A 90 -0.35 -16.97 16.32
N ALA A 91 -0.34 -17.42 15.07
CA ALA A 91 0.60 -18.37 14.54
C ALA A 91 1.94 -17.69 14.22
N ASN A 92 2.94 -17.91 15.06
CA ASN A 92 4.30 -17.47 14.79
C ASN A 92 4.95 -18.37 13.73
N VAL A 93 5.20 -17.82 12.53
CA VAL A 93 5.73 -18.59 11.38
C VAL A 93 7.11 -19.20 11.62
N LYS A 94 7.89 -18.71 12.60
CA LYS A 94 9.20 -19.29 12.94
C LYS A 94 9.11 -20.48 13.89
N ARG A 95 7.95 -20.70 14.52
CA ARG A 95 7.74 -21.82 15.46
C ARG A 95 7.24 -23.06 14.73
N SER A 96 7.30 -24.21 15.42
CA SER A 96 6.64 -25.43 14.96
C SER A 96 5.13 -25.17 14.83
N PRO A 97 4.46 -25.65 13.76
CA PRO A 97 4.94 -26.60 12.75
C PRO A 97 5.44 -25.96 11.43
N TYR A 98 5.62 -24.63 11.39
CA TYR A 98 5.91 -23.89 10.16
C TYR A 98 7.41 -23.75 9.89
N LYS A 99 8.18 -23.38 10.93
CA LYS A 99 9.66 -23.31 10.90
C LYS A 99 10.25 -22.41 9.80
N ALA A 100 9.54 -21.34 9.41
CA ALA A 100 10.10 -20.31 8.53
C ALA A 100 11.38 -19.72 9.14
N LYS A 101 12.38 -19.42 8.31
CA LYS A 101 13.68 -18.90 8.74
C LYS A 101 13.67 -17.38 8.85
N GLY A 102 13.14 -16.70 7.85
CA GLY A 102 13.18 -15.23 7.74
C GLY A 102 14.61 -14.70 7.68
N ASP A 103 15.51 -15.43 7.00
CA ASP A 103 16.95 -15.13 6.88
C ASP A 103 17.33 -14.46 5.53
N GLY A 104 16.35 -14.25 4.64
CA GLY A 104 16.52 -13.68 3.31
C GLY A 104 17.08 -14.63 2.25
N VAL A 105 17.37 -15.88 2.62
CA VAL A 105 18.04 -16.87 1.75
C VAL A 105 17.19 -18.13 1.60
N THR A 106 16.72 -18.69 2.71
CA THR A 106 15.85 -19.86 2.72
C THR A 106 14.51 -19.51 2.09
N ASP A 107 14.03 -20.39 1.20
CA ASP A 107 12.69 -20.26 0.64
C ASP A 107 11.64 -20.57 1.73
N ASP A 108 10.99 -19.52 2.23
CA ASP A 108 9.99 -19.61 3.28
C ASP A 108 8.57 -19.80 2.74
N THR A 109 8.40 -19.95 1.42
CA THR A 109 7.07 -19.95 0.81
C THR A 109 6.14 -21.02 1.38
N VAL A 110 6.60 -22.27 1.47
CA VAL A 110 5.78 -23.38 1.96
C VAL A 110 5.43 -23.20 3.44
N ALA A 111 6.37 -22.70 4.24
CA ALA A 111 6.16 -22.45 5.66
C ALA A 111 5.12 -21.33 5.89
N LEU A 112 5.22 -20.24 5.13
CA LEU A 112 4.27 -19.13 5.18
C LEU A 112 2.88 -19.54 4.72
N GLN A 113 2.77 -20.23 3.57
CA GLN A 113 1.49 -20.67 3.05
C GLN A 113 0.80 -21.63 4.03
N LYS A 114 1.56 -22.59 4.60
CA LYS A 114 1.03 -23.49 5.63
C LYS A 114 0.48 -22.74 6.85
N ALA A 115 1.16 -21.69 7.32
CA ALA A 115 0.66 -20.89 8.44
C ALA A 115 -0.64 -20.15 8.11
N ILE A 116 -0.75 -19.64 6.88
CA ILE A 116 -1.97 -18.99 6.38
C ILE A 116 -3.12 -19.99 6.25
N ASP A 117 -2.82 -21.21 5.78
CA ASP A 117 -3.83 -22.25 5.56
C ASP A 117 -4.39 -22.79 6.88
N THR A 118 -3.60 -22.80 7.96
CA THR A 118 -4.00 -23.40 9.25
C THR A 118 -4.29 -22.39 10.36
N SER A 119 -4.20 -21.08 10.10
CA SER A 119 -4.42 -20.07 11.14
C SER A 119 -5.03 -18.79 10.58
N GLU A 120 -5.89 -18.16 11.37
CA GLU A 120 -6.48 -16.86 11.03
C GLU A 120 -5.46 -15.74 11.21
N THR A 121 -4.84 -15.66 12.39
CA THR A 121 -3.80 -14.66 12.68
C THR A 121 -2.41 -15.25 12.46
N VAL A 122 -1.69 -14.72 11.48
CA VAL A 122 -0.33 -15.13 11.12
C VAL A 122 0.65 -14.03 11.52
N PHE A 123 1.50 -14.34 12.48
CA PHE A 123 2.53 -13.44 12.96
C PHE A 123 3.85 -13.66 12.22
N LEU A 124 4.39 -12.60 11.64
CA LEU A 124 5.72 -12.52 11.04
C LEU A 124 6.70 -11.84 12.01
N PRO A 125 7.52 -12.59 12.78
CA PRO A 125 8.63 -11.99 13.52
C PRO A 125 9.57 -11.20 12.61
N LYS A 126 10.51 -10.45 13.21
CA LYS A 126 11.60 -9.82 12.45
C LYS A 126 12.27 -10.81 11.50
N GLY A 127 12.40 -10.44 10.23
CA GLY A 127 13.07 -11.24 9.22
C GLY A 127 12.77 -10.79 7.80
N ILE A 128 13.57 -11.29 6.88
CA ILE A 128 13.33 -11.21 5.45
C ILE A 128 12.93 -12.62 5.01
N TYR A 129 11.68 -12.79 4.60
CA TYR A 129 11.11 -14.05 4.20
C TYR A 129 11.16 -14.13 2.68
N ARG A 130 12.16 -14.85 2.15
CA ARG A 130 12.27 -15.05 0.71
C ARG A 130 11.11 -15.93 0.25
N VAL A 131 10.42 -15.48 -0.78
CA VAL A 131 9.34 -16.24 -1.43
C VAL A 131 9.64 -16.43 -2.90
N THR A 132 9.29 -17.61 -3.41
CA THR A 132 9.56 -18.04 -4.79
C THR A 132 8.28 -18.26 -5.60
N ARG A 133 7.11 -18.03 -4.99
CA ARG A 133 5.78 -18.04 -5.63
C ARG A 133 4.82 -17.14 -4.85
N THR A 134 3.67 -16.84 -5.45
CA THR A 134 2.60 -16.05 -4.80
C THR A 134 2.17 -16.69 -3.48
N ILE A 135 2.12 -15.87 -2.43
CA ILE A 135 1.48 -16.19 -1.15
C ILE A 135 0.01 -15.78 -1.22
N ARG A 136 -0.89 -16.73 -0.96
CA ARG A 136 -2.35 -16.54 -1.08
C ARG A 136 -2.98 -16.43 0.29
N LEU A 137 -3.66 -15.32 0.55
CA LEU A 137 -4.41 -15.10 1.79
C LEU A 137 -5.85 -15.61 1.66
N ARG A 138 -6.37 -16.18 2.75
CA ARG A 138 -7.78 -16.53 2.91
C ARG A 138 -8.60 -15.26 3.16
N PRO A 139 -9.94 -15.28 2.96
CA PRO A 139 -10.81 -14.12 3.18
C PRO A 139 -10.68 -13.47 4.57
N ASP A 140 -10.35 -14.25 5.59
CA ASP A 140 -10.26 -13.91 7.01
C ASP A 140 -8.82 -13.81 7.53
N THR A 141 -7.80 -13.96 6.67
CA THR A 141 -6.40 -13.94 7.13
C THR A 141 -6.01 -12.57 7.71
N LYS A 142 -5.41 -12.61 8.90
CA LYS A 142 -4.79 -11.47 9.59
C LYS A 142 -3.27 -11.66 9.62
N ILE A 143 -2.56 -11.18 8.61
CA ILE A 143 -1.09 -11.26 8.52
C ILE A 143 -0.46 -10.00 9.13
N ILE A 144 0.28 -10.19 10.22
CA ILE A 144 0.79 -9.10 11.06
C ILE A 144 2.29 -9.25 11.27
N GLY A 145 3.07 -8.21 10.99
CA GLY A 145 4.49 -8.15 11.33
C GLY A 145 4.77 -7.31 12.58
N ILE A 146 6.04 -6.94 12.77
CA ILE A 146 6.47 -6.00 13.84
C ILE A 146 6.75 -4.58 13.31
N GLY A 147 6.69 -4.38 11.99
CA GLY A 147 6.91 -3.11 11.31
C GLY A 147 7.32 -3.32 9.85
N LYS A 148 6.93 -2.39 8.97
CA LYS A 148 7.14 -2.51 7.51
C LYS A 148 8.59 -2.65 7.05
N ALA A 149 9.55 -2.19 7.85
CA ALA A 149 10.98 -2.33 7.59
C ALA A 149 11.64 -3.53 8.31
N PHE A 150 10.87 -4.32 9.05
CA PHE A 150 11.40 -5.41 9.90
C PHE A 150 10.83 -6.78 9.58
N SER A 151 9.60 -6.88 9.10
CA SER A 151 8.96 -8.12 8.67
C SER A 151 8.67 -8.02 7.18
N ILE A 152 9.56 -8.57 6.35
CA ILE A 152 9.57 -8.30 4.90
C ILE A 152 9.37 -9.59 4.12
N LEU A 153 8.34 -9.66 3.28
CA LEU A 153 8.24 -10.66 2.21
C LEU A 153 9.12 -10.19 1.04
N ALA A 154 10.00 -11.04 0.53
CA ALA A 154 10.98 -10.62 -0.46
C ALA A 154 11.07 -11.59 -1.64
N VAL A 155 11.14 -11.05 -2.85
CA VAL A 155 11.61 -11.79 -4.02
C VAL A 155 13.11 -11.58 -4.16
N ARG A 156 13.85 -12.66 -4.43
CA ARG A 156 15.29 -12.60 -4.68
C ARG A 156 15.57 -12.97 -6.13
N GLY A 157 15.86 -11.96 -6.95
CA GLY A 157 16.24 -12.15 -8.35
C GLY A 157 15.12 -12.70 -9.25
N ALA A 158 15.41 -12.75 -10.53
CA ALA A 158 14.51 -13.31 -11.53
C ALA A 158 14.75 -14.84 -11.59
N GLU A 159 14.04 -15.59 -10.76
CA GLU A 159 14.09 -17.06 -10.72
C GLU A 159 12.67 -17.64 -10.82
N GLY A 160 12.48 -18.65 -11.69
CA GLY A 160 11.26 -19.46 -11.75
C GLY A 160 9.96 -18.68 -11.93
N TYR A 161 9.09 -18.70 -10.92
CA TYR A 161 7.70 -18.24 -11.01
C TYR A 161 7.53 -16.75 -11.35
N PHE A 162 8.54 -15.92 -11.09
CA PHE A 162 8.51 -14.46 -11.25
C PHE A 162 9.34 -13.93 -12.43
N THR A 163 9.79 -14.80 -13.35
CA THR A 163 10.63 -14.40 -14.50
C THR A 163 9.82 -13.97 -15.72
N ASP A 164 8.55 -14.31 -15.79
CA ASP A 164 7.70 -14.02 -16.95
C ASP A 164 7.20 -12.57 -16.90
N ASN A 165 7.75 -11.74 -17.79
CA ASN A 165 7.37 -10.33 -17.90
C ASN A 165 6.07 -10.13 -18.71
N ALA A 166 5.66 -11.13 -19.50
CA ALA A 166 4.40 -11.10 -20.24
C ALA A 166 3.21 -11.50 -19.36
N ASP A 167 3.47 -12.32 -18.32
CA ASP A 167 2.53 -12.67 -17.26
C ASP A 167 3.07 -12.32 -15.85
N PRO A 168 3.19 -11.03 -15.47
CA PRO A 168 3.68 -10.66 -14.15
C PRO A 168 2.73 -11.08 -13.03
N ARG A 169 3.27 -11.59 -11.93
CA ARG A 169 2.50 -12.21 -10.83
C ARG A 169 2.69 -11.49 -9.49
N PRO A 170 1.66 -11.50 -8.62
CA PRO A 170 1.77 -10.87 -7.31
C PRO A 170 2.66 -11.70 -6.37
N VAL A 171 3.42 -11.02 -5.52
CA VAL A 171 4.12 -11.65 -4.39
C VAL A 171 3.09 -12.12 -3.35
N LEU A 172 2.12 -11.27 -3.04
CA LEU A 172 1.02 -11.57 -2.13
C LEU A 172 -0.32 -11.25 -2.80
N GLU A 173 -1.29 -12.13 -2.67
CA GLU A 173 -2.66 -11.90 -3.14
C GLU A 173 -3.70 -12.23 -2.07
N THR A 174 -4.74 -11.41 -1.99
CA THR A 174 -5.91 -11.72 -1.15
C THR A 174 -6.93 -12.53 -1.94
N ALA A 175 -7.77 -13.28 -1.23
CA ALA A 175 -9.01 -13.81 -1.81
C ALA A 175 -9.84 -12.67 -2.43
N ASP A 176 -10.53 -12.97 -3.53
CA ASP A 176 -11.44 -12.05 -4.21
C ASP A 176 -12.86 -12.23 -3.68
N THR A 177 -13.26 -11.40 -2.73
CA THR A 177 -14.57 -11.48 -2.10
C THR A 177 -14.95 -10.19 -1.37
N LYS A 178 -16.20 -9.76 -1.57
CA LYS A 178 -16.81 -8.62 -0.86
C LYS A 178 -16.91 -8.81 0.65
N TYR A 179 -16.89 -10.06 1.12
CA TYR A 179 -16.96 -10.41 2.55
C TYR A 179 -15.58 -10.58 3.18
N GLY A 180 -14.51 -10.21 2.47
CA GLY A 180 -13.16 -10.30 2.98
C GLY A 180 -12.95 -9.41 4.20
N GLN A 181 -12.41 -10.02 5.27
CA GLN A 181 -12.02 -9.37 6.52
C GLN A 181 -10.50 -9.39 6.70
N THR A 182 -9.77 -9.51 5.59
CA THR A 182 -8.32 -9.62 5.56
C THR A 182 -7.67 -8.43 6.28
N VAL A 183 -6.74 -8.70 7.18
CA VAL A 183 -5.88 -7.66 7.77
C VAL A 183 -4.44 -7.90 7.34
N MET A 184 -3.83 -6.92 6.70
CA MET A 184 -2.39 -6.88 6.43
C MET A 184 -1.80 -5.70 7.18
N ALA A 185 -0.93 -5.95 8.15
CA ALA A 185 -0.35 -4.87 8.93
C ALA A 185 1.11 -5.07 9.34
N PHE A 186 1.81 -3.94 9.50
CA PHE A 186 3.16 -3.86 10.07
C PHE A 186 4.18 -4.77 9.35
N CYS A 187 4.09 -4.85 8.03
CA CYS A 187 4.96 -5.69 7.21
C CYS A 187 5.28 -5.03 5.87
N GLY A 188 6.31 -5.52 5.20
CA GLY A 188 6.77 -5.00 3.92
C GLY A 188 6.76 -6.07 2.84
N ILE A 189 6.69 -5.62 1.59
CA ILE A 189 6.94 -6.45 0.41
C ILE A 189 8.07 -5.80 -0.38
N TYR A 190 9.15 -6.54 -0.58
CA TYR A 190 10.31 -6.13 -1.37
C TYR A 190 10.33 -6.89 -2.71
N VAL A 191 10.42 -6.13 -3.79
CA VAL A 191 10.59 -6.66 -5.15
C VAL A 191 11.71 -5.89 -5.84
N PRO A 192 12.69 -6.59 -6.44
CA PRO A 192 13.75 -5.92 -7.17
C PRO A 192 13.26 -5.25 -8.46
N TYR A 193 13.96 -4.20 -8.91
CA TYR A 193 13.72 -3.63 -10.25
C TYR A 193 13.98 -4.66 -11.35
N GLU A 194 14.95 -5.53 -11.11
CA GLU A 194 15.44 -6.60 -11.98
C GLU A 194 14.45 -7.75 -12.14
N VAL A 195 13.31 -7.71 -11.44
CA VAL A 195 12.25 -8.74 -11.50
C VAL A 195 10.91 -8.13 -11.94
N PRO A 196 10.80 -7.65 -13.20
CA PRO A 196 9.56 -7.05 -13.70
C PRO A 196 8.38 -8.03 -13.76
N GLY A 197 8.63 -9.34 -13.82
CA GLY A 197 7.62 -10.40 -13.72
C GLY A 197 7.02 -10.62 -12.31
N ALA A 198 7.46 -9.87 -11.30
CA ALA A 198 6.81 -9.81 -9.99
C ALA A 198 6.24 -8.41 -9.71
N TYR A 199 5.07 -8.32 -9.12
CA TYR A 199 4.57 -7.09 -8.48
C TYR A 199 4.17 -7.37 -7.03
N ALA A 200 4.10 -6.35 -6.17
CA ALA A 200 4.01 -6.58 -4.73
C ALA A 200 2.68 -7.22 -4.31
N LEU A 201 1.56 -6.62 -4.69
CA LEU A 201 0.27 -6.95 -4.09
C LEU A 201 -0.88 -6.96 -5.10
N LYS A 202 -1.70 -8.01 -5.04
CA LYS A 202 -3.05 -8.04 -5.62
C LYS A 202 -4.08 -8.04 -4.48
N TRP A 203 -4.81 -6.95 -4.33
CA TRP A 203 -5.83 -6.77 -3.29
C TRP A 203 -7.22 -6.83 -3.88
N CYS A 204 -7.97 -7.85 -3.48
CA CYS A 204 -9.33 -8.15 -3.91
C CYS A 204 -10.28 -8.34 -2.71
N SER A 205 -9.84 -7.95 -1.51
CA SER A 205 -10.61 -8.10 -0.27
C SER A 205 -11.55 -6.92 -0.06
N GLY A 206 -12.80 -7.22 0.31
CA GLY A 206 -13.91 -6.26 0.45
C GLY A 206 -13.73 -5.16 1.48
N ARG A 207 -14.76 -4.32 1.65
CA ARG A 207 -14.77 -3.11 2.50
C ARG A 207 -14.41 -3.31 3.98
N ASP A 208 -14.49 -4.52 4.50
CA ASP A 208 -14.18 -4.82 5.90
C ASP A 208 -12.70 -5.21 6.12
N SER A 209 -11.94 -5.29 5.03
CA SER A 209 -10.50 -5.53 5.05
C SER A 209 -9.69 -4.29 5.47
N ILE A 210 -8.47 -4.51 5.96
CA ILE A 210 -7.57 -3.46 6.45
C ILE A 210 -6.15 -3.67 5.93
N CYS A 211 -5.57 -2.62 5.36
CA CYS A 211 -4.14 -2.51 5.06
C CYS A 211 -3.55 -1.39 5.92
N ARG A 212 -2.62 -1.70 6.83
CA ARG A 212 -2.13 -0.73 7.83
C ARG A 212 -0.61 -0.79 8.05
N ASP A 213 0.06 0.32 7.83
CA ASP A 213 1.52 0.41 7.98
C ASP A 213 2.26 -0.66 7.18
N VAL A 214 1.97 -0.69 5.87
CA VAL A 214 2.57 -1.62 4.91
C VAL A 214 3.56 -0.90 4.02
N GLY A 215 4.76 -1.47 3.85
CA GLY A 215 5.81 -0.92 2.98
C GLY A 215 5.92 -1.69 1.69
N TYR A 216 5.76 -1.02 0.54
CA TYR A 216 5.96 -1.61 -0.77
C TYR A 216 7.30 -1.12 -1.33
N MET A 217 8.34 -1.92 -1.17
CA MET A 217 9.72 -1.56 -1.51
C MET A 217 10.05 -2.03 -2.92
N LEU A 218 10.21 -1.08 -3.84
CA LEU A 218 10.72 -1.30 -5.18
C LEU A 218 12.13 -0.69 -5.26
N MET A 219 13.15 -1.54 -5.26
CA MET A 219 14.56 -1.16 -5.04
C MET A 219 15.49 -2.17 -5.75
N PRO A 220 16.76 -1.86 -6.04
CA PRO A 220 17.62 -2.81 -6.75
C PRO A 220 18.05 -3.99 -5.87
N ALA A 221 18.29 -5.16 -6.47
CA ALA A 221 18.81 -6.35 -5.78
C ALA A 221 20.26 -6.16 -5.29
N VAL A 222 21.03 -5.33 -5.99
CA VAL A 222 22.45 -5.09 -5.73
C VAL A 222 22.74 -4.11 -4.59
N GLY A 223 21.70 -3.54 -3.96
CA GLY A 223 21.83 -2.55 -2.90
C GLY A 223 22.19 -1.14 -3.41
N TYR A 224 22.30 -0.19 -2.49
CA TYR A 224 22.59 1.21 -2.83
C TYR A 224 24.03 1.42 -3.31
N GLY A 225 24.21 2.26 -4.33
CA GLY A 225 25.53 2.65 -4.85
C GLY A 225 26.17 1.65 -5.81
N ALA A 226 25.64 0.43 -5.91
CA ALA A 226 26.06 -0.54 -6.91
C ALA A 226 25.40 -0.26 -8.27
N ARG A 227 26.10 -0.62 -9.34
CA ARG A 227 25.54 -0.55 -10.69
C ARG A 227 24.39 -1.55 -10.82
N ILE A 228 23.19 -1.05 -11.06
CA ILE A 228 22.01 -1.87 -11.32
C ILE A 228 22.20 -2.54 -12.69
N PRO A 229 22.10 -3.88 -12.79
CA PRO A 229 22.12 -4.56 -14.08
C PRO A 229 20.98 -4.09 -15.00
N GLY A 230 21.19 -4.15 -16.31
CA GLY A 230 20.12 -3.85 -17.26
C GLY A 230 18.95 -4.82 -17.07
N HIS A 231 17.72 -4.29 -17.01
CA HIS A 231 16.50 -5.07 -16.86
C HIS A 231 15.42 -4.54 -17.79
N ALA A 232 14.42 -5.37 -18.09
CA ALA A 232 13.25 -4.93 -18.85
C ALA A 232 12.52 -3.80 -18.10
N PRO A 233 11.88 -2.85 -18.82
CA PRO A 233 11.06 -1.83 -18.19
C PRO A 233 9.87 -2.46 -17.46
N ARG A 234 9.49 -1.87 -16.33
CA ARG A 234 8.31 -2.29 -15.58
C ARG A 234 7.11 -1.47 -16.04
N ILE A 235 6.16 -2.13 -16.70
CA ILE A 235 4.87 -1.53 -17.08
C ILE A 235 3.74 -1.92 -16.13
N THR A 236 3.90 -3.02 -15.40
CA THR A 236 2.87 -3.55 -14.49
C THR A 236 2.76 -2.69 -13.23
N PRO A 237 1.52 -2.38 -12.78
CA PRO A 237 1.32 -1.72 -11.51
C PRO A 237 1.93 -2.49 -10.34
N PHE A 238 2.53 -1.79 -9.39
CA PHE A 238 3.21 -2.47 -8.28
C PHE A 238 2.24 -3.02 -7.23
N VAL A 239 1.16 -2.29 -7.00
CA VAL A 239 0.00 -2.73 -6.22
C VAL A 239 -1.23 -2.62 -7.11
N LYS A 240 -2.01 -3.69 -7.18
CA LYS A 240 -3.29 -3.74 -7.89
C LYS A 240 -4.41 -3.91 -6.89
N VAL A 241 -5.40 -3.03 -6.91
CA VAL A 241 -6.66 -3.17 -6.19
C VAL A 241 -7.74 -3.42 -7.24
N CYS A 242 -8.38 -4.59 -7.21
CA CYS A 242 -9.29 -5.01 -8.28
C CYS A 242 -10.35 -6.00 -7.79
N GLY A 243 -11.38 -6.27 -8.59
CA GLY A 243 -12.46 -7.19 -8.22
C GLY A 243 -13.25 -6.66 -7.03
N ASN A 244 -13.35 -7.42 -5.94
CA ASN A 244 -13.96 -6.92 -4.71
C ASN A 244 -12.99 -6.08 -3.85
N GLY A 245 -11.85 -5.65 -4.40
CA GLY A 245 -10.84 -4.89 -3.68
C GLY A 245 -11.37 -3.56 -3.16
N GLY A 246 -11.33 -3.41 -1.84
CA GLY A 246 -11.68 -2.17 -1.15
C GLY A 246 -10.98 -2.08 0.21
N GLY A 247 -11.75 -1.72 1.22
CA GLY A 247 -11.29 -1.74 2.61
C GLY A 247 -10.63 -0.44 3.05
N LYS A 248 -9.94 -0.52 4.19
CA LYS A 248 -9.40 0.63 4.89
C LYS A 248 -7.87 0.61 4.83
N TRP A 249 -7.29 1.60 4.14
CA TRP A 249 -5.85 1.68 3.90
C TRP A 249 -5.22 2.85 4.66
N TYR A 250 -4.21 2.58 5.49
CA TYR A 250 -3.57 3.57 6.34
C TYR A 250 -2.05 3.42 6.38
N ASN A 251 -1.34 4.55 6.37
CA ASN A 251 0.11 4.63 6.57
C ASN A 251 0.93 3.68 5.68
N PHE A 252 0.49 3.45 4.44
CA PHE A 252 1.27 2.66 3.50
C PHE A 252 2.35 3.51 2.84
N GLU A 253 3.46 2.89 2.49
CA GLU A 253 4.58 3.54 1.81
C GLU A 253 4.83 2.86 0.47
N LEU A 254 5.05 3.66 -0.57
CA LEU A 254 5.33 3.18 -1.90
C LEU A 254 6.74 3.61 -2.30
N GLY A 255 7.61 2.64 -2.57
CA GLY A 255 8.95 2.89 -3.08
C GLY A 255 8.92 3.55 -4.46
N LYS A 256 9.87 4.45 -4.74
CA LYS A 256 9.99 5.10 -6.05
C LYS A 256 10.53 4.14 -7.11
N GLY A 257 9.77 3.95 -8.19
CA GLY A 257 10.21 3.26 -9.41
C GLY A 257 10.51 4.22 -10.57
N LEU A 258 11.41 3.81 -11.46
CA LEU A 258 11.66 4.48 -12.74
C LEU A 258 10.42 4.28 -13.64
N ALA A 259 9.73 5.37 -13.98
CA ALA A 259 8.38 5.31 -14.54
C ALA A 259 8.40 5.31 -16.07
N ASP A 260 8.07 4.16 -16.64
CA ASP A 260 7.43 4.09 -17.95
C ASP A 260 6.08 4.87 -17.91
N PRO A 261 5.62 5.53 -18.98
CA PRO A 261 4.35 6.26 -18.98
C PRO A 261 3.12 5.41 -18.60
N GLY A 262 3.16 4.10 -18.88
CA GLY A 262 2.12 3.15 -18.52
C GLY A 262 2.17 2.66 -17.07
N TYR A 263 3.29 2.87 -16.38
CA TYR A 263 3.48 2.39 -15.01
C TYR A 263 2.59 3.14 -14.01
N ARG A 264 2.07 2.40 -13.04
CA ARG A 264 1.34 2.95 -11.88
C ARG A 264 1.88 2.33 -10.61
N GLN A 265 2.11 3.14 -9.59
CA GLN A 265 2.54 2.62 -8.31
C GLN A 265 1.41 1.82 -7.63
N ILE A 266 0.20 2.37 -7.67
CA ILE A 266 -1.05 1.70 -7.33
C ILE A 266 -1.98 1.86 -8.54
N LEU A 267 -2.62 0.77 -8.96
CA LEU A 267 -3.77 0.79 -9.87
C LEU A 267 -5.00 0.29 -9.12
N VAL A 268 -6.05 1.11 -9.11
CA VAL A 268 -7.39 0.70 -8.65
C VAL A 268 -8.25 0.59 -9.88
N GLU A 269 -8.73 -0.62 -10.20
CA GLU A 269 -9.49 -0.88 -11.42
C GLU A 269 -10.59 -1.92 -11.21
N GLY A 270 -11.77 -1.68 -11.79
CA GLY A 270 -12.87 -2.65 -11.77
C GLY A 270 -13.33 -3.05 -10.37
N THR A 271 -13.20 -2.16 -9.39
CA THR A 271 -13.64 -2.42 -8.00
C THR A 271 -15.13 -2.15 -7.84
N SER A 272 -15.84 -3.02 -7.13
CA SER A 272 -17.29 -2.89 -6.87
C SER A 272 -17.65 -2.35 -5.49
N GLU A 273 -16.64 -2.08 -4.64
CA GLU A 273 -16.78 -1.54 -3.27
C GLU A 273 -16.74 -0.01 -3.21
#